data_AF-A0A6J4NQW1-F1
#
_entry.id   AF-A0A6J4NQW1-F1
#
_cell.length_a   1.000
_cell.length_b   1.000
_cell.length_c   1.000
_cell.angle_alpha   90.00
_cell.angle_beta   90.00
_cell.angle_gamma   90.00
#
_symmetry.space_group_name_H-M   'P 1'
#
loop_
_entity.id
_entity.type
_entity.pdbx_description
1 polymer ?
#
loop_
_entity_poly.entity_id
_entity_poly.type
_entity_poly.pdbx_seq_one_letter_code
_entity_poly.pdbx_strand_id
1 'polypeptide(L)' 'MIQEQAVRELGVRREDPAYRNGWEDGRFGPLQLFHSNSNLSGWDGYRERLAYYRGHRDGRRVRKMLAEEKTA' A
#
# COMPACT_ATOMS: atom_id res chain seq x y z
N MET A 1 -3.28 -9.53 23.19
CA MET A 1 -4.36 -8.60 22.77
C MET A 1 -3.95 -7.60 21.69
N ILE A 2 -2.69 -7.11 21.61
CA ILE A 2 -2.26 -6.16 20.56
C ILE A 2 -2.28 -6.77 19.15
N GLN A 3 -1.95 -8.06 19.01
CA GLN A 3 -1.84 -8.71 17.69
C GLN A 3 -3.20 -8.94 17.02
N GLU A 4 -4.25 -9.26 17.77
CA GLU A 4 -5.59 -9.50 17.19
C GLU A 4 -6.26 -8.20 16.71
N GLN A 5 -6.05 -7.08 17.40
CA GLN A 5 -6.50 -5.77 16.94
C GLN A 5 -5.75 -5.33 15.67
N ALA A 6 -4.44 -5.55 15.60
CA ALA A 6 -3.66 -5.28 14.39
C ALA A 6 -4.11 -6.13 13.20
N VAL A 7 -4.45 -7.40 13.42
CA VAL A 7 -4.98 -8.29 12.37
C VAL A 7 -6.39 -7.91 11.94
N ARG A 8 -7.28 -7.53 12.87
CA ARG A 8 -8.62 -7.01 12.53
C ARG A 8 -8.53 -5.68 11.78
N GLU A 9 -7.67 -4.76 12.21
CA GLU A 9 -7.42 -3.53 11.48
C GLU A 9 -6.78 -3.79 10.11
N LEU A 10 -5.89 -4.78 9.97
CA LEU A 10 -5.35 -5.21 8.68
C LEU A 10 -6.42 -5.83 7.77
N GLY A 11 -7.37 -6.57 8.35
CA GLY A 11 -8.53 -7.14 7.65
C GLY A 11 -9.44 -6.05 7.09
N VAL A 12 -9.84 -5.09 7.94
CA VAL A 12 -10.63 -3.91 7.53
C VAL A 12 -9.84 -3.05 6.54
N ARG A 13 -8.51 -2.90 6.71
CA ARG A 13 -7.64 -2.19 5.77
C ARG A 13 -7.56 -2.86 4.39
N ARG A 14 -7.62 -4.20 4.29
CA ARG A 14 -7.59 -4.89 2.98
C ARG A 14 -8.90 -4.71 2.18
N GLU A 15 -9.98 -4.36 2.86
CA GLU A 15 -11.27 -4.01 2.24
C GLU A 15 -11.35 -2.54 1.82
N ASP A 16 -10.48 -1.68 2.37
CA ASP A 16 -10.37 -0.27 2.00
C ASP A 16 -9.87 -0.12 0.54
N PRO A 17 -10.68 0.49 -0.36
CA PRO A 17 -10.32 0.66 -1.77
C PRO A 17 -9.05 1.47 -2.00
N ALA A 18 -8.78 2.46 -1.12
CA ALA A 18 -7.59 3.29 -1.20
C ALA A 18 -6.34 2.49 -0.81
N TYR A 19 -6.43 1.67 0.26
CA TYR A 19 -5.34 0.74 0.61
C TYR A 19 -5.04 -0.24 -0.52
N ARG A 20 -6.07 -0.83 -1.13
CA ARG A 20 -5.88 -1.80 -2.23
C ARG A 20 -5.20 -1.17 -3.44
N ASN A 21 -5.68 0.00 -3.87
CA ASN A 21 -5.04 0.78 -4.94
C ASN A 21 -3.58 1.08 -4.60
N GLY A 22 -3.31 1.54 -3.38
CA GLY A 22 -1.95 1.78 -2.91
C GLY A 22 -1.09 0.55 -3.03
N TRP A 23 -1.56 -0.61 -2.57
CA TRP A 23 -0.81 -1.86 -2.61
C TRP A 23 -0.46 -2.31 -4.03
N GLU A 24 -1.40 -2.21 -4.96
CA GLU A 24 -1.17 -2.52 -6.37
C GLU A 24 -0.14 -1.58 -7.00
N ASP A 25 -0.29 -0.26 -6.79
CA ASP A 25 0.66 0.75 -7.27
C ASP A 25 2.06 0.52 -6.69
N GLY A 26 2.18 0.21 -5.41
CA GLY A 26 3.47 -0.06 -4.77
C GLY A 26 4.14 -1.32 -5.29
N ARG A 27 3.35 -2.35 -5.66
CA ARG A 27 3.84 -3.64 -6.13
C ARG A 27 4.18 -3.65 -7.62
N PHE A 28 3.38 -2.98 -8.44
CA PHE A 28 3.47 -3.07 -9.91
C PHE A 28 3.75 -1.73 -10.59
N GLY A 29 3.35 -0.63 -9.97
CA GLY A 29 3.47 0.72 -10.53
C GLY A 29 4.91 1.17 -10.77
N PRO A 30 5.11 2.30 -11.45
CA PRO A 30 6.44 2.83 -11.72
C PRO A 30 7.19 3.18 -10.43
N LEU A 31 8.52 3.04 -10.43
CA LEU A 31 9.39 3.46 -9.30
C LEU A 31 9.45 4.98 -9.11
N GLN A 32 8.72 5.73 -9.94
CA GLN A 32 8.71 7.19 -9.92
C GLN A 32 8.24 7.73 -8.57
N LEU A 33 8.69 8.94 -8.27
CA LEU A 33 8.43 9.58 -7.00
C LEU A 33 6.94 9.82 -6.81
N PHE A 34 6.48 9.52 -5.60
CA PHE A 34 5.10 9.56 -5.13
C PHE A 34 4.38 10.90 -5.39
N HIS A 35 5.14 12.00 -5.52
CA HIS A 35 4.61 13.34 -5.77
C HIS A 35 3.97 13.50 -7.16
N SER A 36 4.27 12.61 -8.11
CA SER A 36 3.71 12.63 -9.46
C SER A 36 2.52 11.70 -9.62
N ASN A 37 2.07 11.01 -8.56
CA ASN A 37 1.01 10.03 -8.69
C ASN A 37 -0.37 10.68 -8.69
N SER A 38 -0.97 10.80 -9.87
CA SER A 38 -2.32 11.33 -10.08
C SER A 38 -3.42 10.51 -9.39
N ASN A 39 -3.15 9.26 -8.99
CA ASN A 39 -4.10 8.46 -8.21
C ASN A 39 -4.32 9.01 -6.80
N LEU A 40 -3.41 9.83 -6.27
CA LEU A 40 -3.59 10.52 -4.98
C LEU A 40 -4.60 11.67 -5.07
N SER A 41 -4.72 12.28 -6.25
CA SER A 41 -5.63 13.38 -6.51
C SER A 41 -7.09 12.97 -6.36
N GLY A 42 -7.40 11.67 -6.47
CA GLY A 42 -8.75 11.13 -6.35
C GLY A 42 -9.21 10.85 -4.91
N TRP A 43 -8.31 10.85 -3.92
CA TRP A 43 -8.64 10.59 -2.52
C TRP A 43 -8.58 11.88 -1.71
N ASP A 44 -9.74 12.43 -1.38
CA ASP A 44 -9.84 13.74 -0.74
C ASP A 44 -9.70 13.67 0.80
N GLY A 45 -10.05 12.52 1.39
CA GLY A 45 -9.98 12.29 2.82
C GLY A 45 -8.57 11.94 3.31
N TYR A 46 -8.17 12.54 4.44
CA TYR A 46 -6.93 12.20 5.16
C TYR A 46 -6.81 10.70 5.45
N ARG A 47 -7.93 10.04 5.79
CA ARG A 47 -7.95 8.60 6.10
C ARG A 47 -7.68 7.73 4.87
N GLU A 48 -8.28 8.07 3.74
CA GLU A 48 -8.11 7.34 2.47
C GLU A 48 -6.69 7.51 1.95
N ARG A 49 -6.14 8.73 2.01
CA ARG A 49 -4.72 8.97 1.71
C ARG A 49 -3.82 8.12 2.60
N LEU A 50 -4.05 8.11 3.91
CA LEU A 50 -3.25 7.30 4.84
C LEU A 50 -3.38 5.78 4.57
N ALA A 51 -4.57 5.31 4.20
CA ALA A 51 -4.80 3.93 3.79
C ALA A 51 -4.01 3.59 2.51
N TYR A 52 -4.08 4.45 1.49
CA TYR A 52 -3.30 4.34 0.26
C TYR A 52 -1.79 4.29 0.52
N TYR A 53 -1.25 5.20 1.36
CA TYR A 53 0.17 5.20 1.72
C TYR A 53 0.63 3.89 2.34
N ARG A 54 -0.19 3.32 3.24
CA ARG A 54 0.10 2.05 3.91
C ARG A 54 0.13 0.91 2.90
N GLY A 55 -0.89 0.82 2.04
CA GLY A 55 -0.96 -0.16 0.97
C GLY A 55 0.27 -0.11 0.09
N HIS A 56 0.64 1.08 -0.39
CA HIS A 56 1.79 1.28 -1.27
C HIS A 56 3.11 0.85 -0.65
N ARG A 57 3.32 1.16 0.64
CA ARG A 57 4.53 0.72 1.35
C ARG A 57 4.60 -0.80 1.41
N ASP A 58 3.49 -1.46 1.72
CA ASP A 58 3.42 -2.91 1.83
C ASP A 58 3.61 -3.58 0.46
N GLY A 59 2.96 -3.07 -0.59
CA GLY A 59 3.15 -3.52 -1.97
C GLY A 59 4.61 -3.43 -2.42
N ARG A 60 5.26 -2.30 -2.13
CA ARG A 60 6.69 -2.09 -2.43
C ARG A 60 7.59 -3.05 -1.66
N ARG A 61 7.26 -3.36 -0.41
CA ARG A 61 8.02 -4.31 0.41
C ARG A 61 8.02 -5.69 -0.22
N VAL A 62 6.86 -6.19 -0.64
CA VAL A 62 6.79 -7.51 -1.29
C VAL A 62 7.49 -7.50 -2.65
N ARG A 63 7.40 -6.40 -3.41
CA ARG A 63 8.16 -6.26 -4.67
C ARG A 63 9.67 -6.41 -4.44
N LYS A 64 10.19 -5.79 -3.38
CA LYS A 64 11.61 -5.88 -3.01
C LYS A 64 12.01 -7.29 -2.59
N MET A 65 11.24 -7.92 -1.69
CA MET A 65 11.49 -9.29 -1.25
C MET A 65 11.58 -10.26 -2.44
N LEU A 66 10.65 -10.15 -3.38
CA LEU A 66 10.66 -11.00 -4.60
C LEU A 66 11.81 -10.67 -5.57
N ALA A 67 12.31 -9.43 -5.56
CA ALA A 67 13.49 -9.07 -6.36
C ALA A 67 14.77 -9.63 -5.72
N GLU A 68 14.87 -9.57 -4.39
CA GLU A 68 15.98 -10.11 -3.61
C GLU A 68 16.05 -11.65 -3.74
N GLU A 69 14.89 -12.34 -3.68
CA GLU A 69 14.79 -13.79 -3.93
C GLU A 69 15.21 -14.20 -5.34
N LYS A 70 15.00 -13.36 -6.35
CA LYS A 70 15.44 -13.62 -7.73
C LYS A 70 16.95 -13.46 -7.94
N THR A 71 17.65 -12.80 -7.02
CA THR A 71 19.09 -12.53 -7.10
C THR A 71 19.93 -13.41 -6.17
N ALA A 72 19.29 -14.24 -5.35
CA ALA A 72 19.93 -15.23 -4.47
C ALA A 72 20.03 -16.59 -5.17
#